data_AF-A0A644TX18-F1
#
_entry.id   AF-A0A644TX18-F1
#
_cell.length_a   1.000
_cell.length_b   1.000
_cell.length_c   1.000
_cell.angle_alpha   90.00
_cell.angle_beta   90.00
_cell.angle_gamma   90.00
#
_symmetry.space_group_name_H-M   'P 1'
#
loop_
_entity.id
_entity.type
_entity.pdbx_description
1 polymer ?
#
loop_
_entity_poly.entity_id
_entity_poly.type
_entity_poly.pdbx_seq_one_letter_code
_entity_poly.pdbx_strand_id
1 'polypeptide(L)'
;MSLLASAWQAQYADRMRKLSFCLFLAALLIVVIPDFHVFGDTSDAQIALRVVSDAATKLAAKEMDYESGEYNILRKAGFSDSEIREFMRPILEKASFSGQDIIKYFSLFDPNYHGEELKRLDDHGKIVDNLLN
;
A
#
# COMPACT_ATOMS: atom_id res chain seq x y z
N MET A 1 57.12 11.53 -3.18
CA MET A 1 55.78 12.01 -3.56
C MET A 1 54.89 10.83 -4.02
N SER A 2 54.62 9.84 -3.15
CA SER A 2 53.86 8.63 -3.56
C SER A 2 52.81 8.13 -2.54
N LEU A 3 52.80 8.67 -1.31
CA LEU A 3 51.86 8.22 -0.25
C LEU A 3 50.53 8.98 -0.20
N LEU A 4 50.43 10.14 -0.86
CA LEU A 4 49.20 10.94 -0.88
C LEU A 4 48.22 10.52 -1.99
N ALA A 5 48.73 9.94 -3.08
CA ALA A 5 47.89 9.48 -4.21
C ALA A 5 47.12 8.19 -3.88
N SER A 6 47.75 7.27 -3.11
CA SER A 6 47.16 5.98 -2.74
C SER A 6 46.02 6.10 -1.72
N ALA A 7 46.11 7.06 -0.79
CA ALA A 7 45.03 7.32 0.17
C ALA A 7 43.77 7.91 -0.51
N TRP A 8 43.95 8.76 -1.52
CA TRP A 8 42.85 9.37 -2.27
C TRP A 8 42.11 8.35 -3.14
N GLN A 9 42.85 7.44 -3.79
CA GLN A 9 42.26 6.36 -4.60
C GLN A 9 41.46 5.36 -3.76
N ALA A 10 41.94 4.99 -2.57
CA ALA A 10 41.23 4.07 -1.68
C ALA A 10 39.91 4.67 -1.13
N GLN A 11 39.92 5.96 -0.81
CA GLN A 11 38.73 6.66 -0.30
C GLN A 11 37.68 6.90 -1.38
N TYR A 12 38.08 7.07 -2.64
CA TYR A 12 37.18 7.19 -3.79
C TYR A 12 36.50 5.85 -4.13
N ALA A 13 37.24 4.75 -4.07
CA ALA A 13 36.72 3.40 -4.33
C ALA A 13 35.65 2.98 -3.30
N ASP A 14 35.84 3.29 -2.02
CA ASP A 14 34.87 2.96 -0.96
C ASP A 14 33.58 3.79 -1.06
N ARG A 15 33.68 5.07 -1.46
CA ARG A 15 32.51 5.92 -1.73
C ARG A 15 31.71 5.45 -2.95
N MET A 16 32.38 5.05 -4.02
CA MET A 16 31.74 4.53 -5.24
C MET A 16 31.04 3.19 -5.00
N ARG A 17 31.58 2.34 -4.11
CA ARG A 17 30.97 1.06 -3.72
C ARG A 17 29.66 1.25 -2.93
N LYS A 18 29.62 2.24 -2.02
CA LYS A 18 28.42 2.59 -1.24
C LYS A 18 27.33 3.23 -2.11
N LEU A 19 27.71 4.10 -3.05
CA LEU A 19 26.78 4.70 -4.02
C LEU A 19 26.17 3.65 -4.96
N SER A 20 26.98 2.69 -5.41
CA SER A 20 26.49 1.57 -6.22
C SER A 20 25.48 0.71 -5.45
N PHE A 21 25.75 0.41 -4.17
CA PHE A 21 24.82 -0.35 -3.33
C PHE A 21 23.48 0.37 -3.13
N CYS A 22 23.49 1.69 -2.95
CA CYS A 22 22.26 2.49 -2.85
C CYS A 22 21.45 2.50 -4.15
N LEU A 23 22.12 2.54 -5.32
CA LEU A 23 21.44 2.48 -6.61
C LEU A 23 20.83 1.10 -6.88
N PHE A 24 21.49 0.02 -6.47
CA PHE A 24 20.92 -1.33 -6.55
C PHE A 24 19.72 -1.51 -5.61
N LEU A 25 19.74 -0.91 -4.41
CA LEU A 25 18.61 -0.95 -3.48
C LEU A 25 17.39 -0.18 -4.02
N ALA A 26 17.62 0.98 -4.65
CA ALA A 26 16.57 1.76 -5.30
C ALA A 26 15.99 1.04 -6.53
N ALA A 27 16.82 0.33 -7.31
CA ALA A 27 16.36 -0.46 -8.44
C ALA A 27 15.55 -1.69 -8.00
N LEU A 28 15.89 -2.32 -6.87
CA LEU A 28 15.13 -3.45 -6.33
C LEU A 28 13.72 -3.02 -5.85
N LEU A 29 13.58 -1.79 -5.35
CA LEU A 29 12.29 -1.20 -4.96
C LEU A 29 11.35 -0.96 -6.16
N ILE A 30 11.88 -0.83 -7.38
CA ILE A 30 11.06 -0.66 -8.60
C ILE A 30 10.47 -2.01 -9.06
N VAL A 31 11.11 -3.14 -8.74
CA VAL A 31 10.66 -4.48 -9.18
C VAL A 31 9.53 -5.04 -8.29
N VAL A 32 9.33 -4.48 -7.10
CA VAL A 32 8.21 -4.86 -6.20
C VAL A 32 7.03 -3.90 -6.37
N ILE A 33 6.76 -3.45 -7.60
CA ILE A 33 5.44 -2.94 -7.95
C ILE A 33 4.70 -4.14 -8.52
N PRO A 34 3.80 -4.79 -7.78
CA PRO A 34 3.00 -5.86 -8.35
C PRO A 34 2.25 -5.28 -9.55
N ASP A 35 2.34 -5.99 -10.68
CA ASP A 35 1.68 -5.72 -11.94
C ASP A 35 0.24 -5.23 -11.70
N PHE A 36 0.03 -3.91 -11.81
CA PHE A 36 -1.26 -3.25 -11.73
C PHE A 36 -2.07 -3.45 -13.03
N HIS A 37 -2.00 -4.64 -13.64
CA HIS A 37 -2.64 -4.95 -14.94
C HIS A 37 -4.11 -5.37 -14.84
N VAL A 38 -4.88 -4.84 -13.87
CA VAL A 38 -6.34 -5.10 -13.81
C VAL A 38 -7.09 -3.83 -13.38
N PHE A 39 -7.00 -2.78 -14.20
CA PHE A 39 -7.98 -1.70 -14.22
C PHE A 39 -8.23 -1.38 -15.70
N GLY A 40 -9.44 -1.64 -16.16
CA GLY A 40 -9.82 -1.61 -17.58
C GLY A 40 -9.84 -0.22 -18.20
N ASP A 41 -9.56 0.83 -17.42
CA ASP A 41 -9.45 2.20 -17.90
C ASP A 41 -8.46 3.01 -17.05
N THR A 42 -7.75 3.97 -17.67
CA THR A 42 -6.73 4.78 -16.98
C THR A 42 -7.29 5.61 -15.80
N SER A 43 -8.58 5.92 -15.83
CA SER A 43 -9.31 6.57 -14.74
C SER A 43 -9.39 5.68 -13.49
N ASP A 44 -9.69 4.40 -13.67
CA ASP A 44 -9.87 3.45 -12.58
C ASP A 44 -8.56 3.18 -11.86
N ALA A 45 -7.46 3.12 -12.61
CA ALA A 45 -6.11 3.00 -12.04
C ALA A 45 -5.75 4.23 -11.19
N GLN A 46 -6.12 5.44 -11.62
CA GLN A 46 -5.87 6.66 -10.84
C GLN A 46 -6.71 6.73 -9.56
N ILE A 47 -7.95 6.26 -9.60
CA ILE A 47 -8.79 6.16 -8.39
C ILE A 47 -8.17 5.15 -7.42
N ALA A 48 -7.79 3.96 -7.92
CA ALA A 48 -7.14 2.94 -7.10
C ALA A 48 -5.85 3.45 -6.44
N LEU A 49 -5.01 4.16 -7.18
CA LEU A 49 -3.79 4.77 -6.64
C LEU A 49 -4.08 5.79 -5.54
N ARG A 50 -5.12 6.62 -5.69
CA ARG A 50 -5.51 7.59 -4.67
C ARG A 50 -6.03 6.92 -3.40
N VAL A 51 -6.84 5.87 -3.54
CA VAL A 51 -7.30 5.05 -2.42
C VAL A 51 -6.14 4.43 -1.65
N VAL A 52 -5.19 3.83 -2.37
CA VAL A 52 -3.98 3.20 -1.78
C VAL A 52 -3.11 4.24 -1.08
N SER A 53 -2.86 5.39 -1.73
CA SER A 53 -2.05 6.46 -1.17
C SER A 53 -2.68 7.02 0.11
N ASP A 54 -4.00 7.26 0.11
CA ASP A 54 -4.71 7.77 1.29
C ASP A 54 -4.60 6.79 2.45
N ALA A 55 -4.86 5.50 2.20
CA ALA A 55 -4.76 4.47 3.23
C ALA A 55 -3.34 4.35 3.82
N ALA A 56 -2.31 4.33 2.96
CA ALA A 56 -0.92 4.29 3.41
C ALA A 56 -0.55 5.49 4.27
N THR A 57 -0.94 6.71 3.85
CA THR A 57 -0.68 7.94 4.60
C THR A 57 -1.39 7.93 5.95
N LYS A 58 -2.68 7.60 5.98
CA LYS A 58 -3.47 7.62 7.23
C LYS A 58 -3.01 6.56 8.23
N LEU A 59 -2.61 5.38 7.77
CA LEU A 59 -2.11 4.31 8.64
C LEU A 59 -0.72 4.61 9.22
N ALA A 60 0.11 5.37 8.50
CA ALA A 60 1.47 5.74 8.92
C ALA A 60 1.54 7.02 9.76
N ALA A 61 0.54 7.90 9.66
CA ALA A 61 0.56 9.21 10.32
C ALA A 61 0.37 9.13 11.84
N LYS A 62 1.14 9.96 12.57
CA LYS A 62 0.95 10.17 14.02
C LYS A 62 -0.13 11.21 14.32
N GLU A 63 -0.26 12.21 13.46
CA GLU A 63 -1.32 13.22 13.47
C GLU A 63 -2.04 13.14 12.13
N MET A 64 -3.36 12.95 12.16
CA MET A 64 -4.12 12.57 10.98
C MET A 64 -5.24 13.56 10.72
N ASP A 65 -5.36 13.99 9.47
CA ASP A 65 -6.54 14.71 9.00
C ASP A 65 -7.61 13.70 8.59
N TYR A 66 -8.70 13.67 9.36
CA TYR A 66 -9.86 12.81 9.16
C TYR A 66 -10.93 13.43 8.28
N GLU A 67 -10.79 14.68 7.81
CA GLU A 67 -11.80 15.36 6.99
C GLU A 67 -11.51 15.30 5.49
N SER A 68 -10.27 14.93 5.14
CA SER A 68 -9.79 14.73 3.77
C SER A 68 -9.58 13.25 3.43
N GLY A 69 -9.41 12.96 2.14
CA GLY A 69 -9.18 11.61 1.62
C GLY A 69 -10.37 11.05 0.82
N GLU A 70 -10.12 9.99 0.07
CA GLU A 70 -11.10 9.38 -0.85
C GLU A 70 -12.35 8.89 -0.11
N TYR A 71 -12.19 8.35 1.10
CA TYR A 71 -13.32 7.92 1.93
C TYR A 71 -14.32 9.06 2.18
N ASN A 72 -13.82 10.24 2.60
CA ASN A 72 -14.68 11.39 2.89
C ASN A 72 -15.25 12.04 1.63
N ILE A 73 -14.53 11.99 0.51
CA ILE A 73 -15.04 12.46 -0.78
C ILE A 73 -16.29 11.67 -1.16
N LEU A 74 -16.23 10.33 -1.06
CA LEU A 74 -17.37 9.46 -1.34
C LEU A 74 -18.51 9.66 -0.34
N ARG A 75 -18.19 9.80 0.96
CA ARG A 75 -19.19 10.09 1.99
C ARG A 75 -19.92 11.41 1.71
N LYS A 76 -19.19 12.47 1.34
CA LYS A 76 -19.76 13.78 0.95
C LYS A 76 -20.58 13.72 -0.35
N ALA A 77 -20.27 12.77 -1.23
CA ALA A 77 -21.06 12.49 -2.43
C ALA A 77 -22.36 11.71 -2.14
N GLY A 78 -22.58 11.27 -0.90
CA GLY A 78 -23.81 10.63 -0.45
C GLY A 78 -23.76 9.11 -0.39
N PHE A 79 -22.61 8.49 -0.61
CA PHE A 79 -22.44 7.04 -0.45
C PHE A 79 -22.45 6.65 1.03
N SER A 80 -23.08 5.52 1.34
CA SER A 80 -23.07 4.93 2.67
C SER A 80 -21.70 4.34 3.01
N ASP A 81 -21.40 4.25 4.31
CA ASP A 81 -20.14 3.67 4.77
C ASP A 81 -19.94 2.21 4.30
N SER A 82 -21.02 1.44 4.13
CA SER A 82 -20.97 0.10 3.55
C SER A 82 -20.58 0.11 2.07
N GLU A 83 -21.19 0.97 1.26
CA GLU A 83 -20.87 1.08 -0.18
C GLU A 83 -19.42 1.52 -0.38
N ILE A 84 -18.94 2.46 0.43
CA ILE A 84 -17.55 2.92 0.40
C ILE A 84 -16.59 1.78 0.73
N ARG A 85 -16.89 0.98 1.75
CA ARG A 85 -16.07 -0.19 2.11
C ARG A 85 -16.08 -1.25 1.02
N GLU A 86 -17.24 -1.59 0.47
CA GLU A 86 -17.37 -2.55 -0.63
C GLU A 86 -16.55 -2.11 -1.86
N PHE A 87 -16.53 -0.80 -2.15
CA PHE A 87 -15.74 -0.25 -3.23
C PHE A 87 -14.22 -0.27 -2.95
N MET A 88 -13.79 0.21 -1.78
CA MET A 88 -12.37 0.42 -1.49
C MET A 88 -11.66 -0.86 -1.04
N ARG A 89 -12.35 -1.81 -0.39
CA ARG A 89 -11.74 -3.03 0.16
C ARG A 89 -11.00 -3.85 -0.89
N PRO A 90 -11.58 -4.21 -2.06
CA PRO A 90 -10.86 -4.98 -3.08
C PRO A 90 -9.61 -4.27 -3.59
N ILE A 91 -9.62 -2.93 -3.64
CA ILE A 91 -8.47 -2.13 -4.05
C ILE A 91 -7.33 -2.27 -3.02
N LEU A 92 -7.65 -2.16 -1.73
CA LEU A 92 -6.68 -2.30 -0.65
C LEU A 92 -6.13 -3.72 -0.53
N GLU A 93 -6.99 -4.73 -0.69
CA GLU A 93 -6.58 -6.14 -0.69
C GLU A 93 -5.64 -6.45 -1.86
N LYS A 94 -5.95 -5.97 -3.06
CA LYS A 94 -5.08 -6.09 -4.24
C LYS A 94 -3.76 -5.34 -4.08
N ALA A 95 -3.76 -4.23 -3.35
CA ALA A 95 -2.56 -3.50 -2.96
C ALA A 95 -1.80 -4.13 -1.76
N SER A 96 -2.19 -5.34 -1.34
CA SER A 96 -1.53 -6.12 -0.29
C SER A 96 -1.58 -5.51 1.12
N PHE A 97 -2.58 -4.67 1.42
CA PHE A 97 -2.83 -4.27 2.80
C PHE A 97 -3.33 -5.48 3.60
N SER A 98 -2.85 -5.63 4.83
CA SER A 98 -3.32 -6.72 5.69
C SER A 98 -4.78 -6.50 6.10
N GLY A 99 -5.50 -7.58 6.42
CA GLY A 99 -6.87 -7.46 6.94
C GLY A 99 -6.97 -6.56 8.17
N GLN A 100 -5.95 -6.57 9.04
CA GLN A 100 -5.86 -5.68 10.20
C GLN A 100 -5.67 -4.21 9.80
N ASP A 101 -4.84 -3.93 8.79
CA ASP A 101 -4.65 -2.57 8.28
C ASP A 101 -5.92 -2.03 7.64
N ILE A 102 -6.64 -2.87 6.90
CA ILE A 102 -7.92 -2.50 6.28
C ILE A 102 -8.97 -2.21 7.35
N ILE A 103 -9.07 -3.04 8.39
CA ILE A 103 -9.93 -2.74 9.55
C ILE A 103 -9.53 -1.40 10.15
N LYS A 104 -8.26 -1.25 10.52
CA LYS A 104 -7.75 -0.05 11.17
C LYS A 104 -8.06 1.19 10.36
N TYR A 105 -7.89 1.15 9.04
CA TYR A 105 -8.19 2.25 8.13
C TYR A 105 -9.69 2.62 8.14
N PHE A 106 -10.59 1.65 7.98
CA PHE A 106 -12.02 1.93 7.99
C PHE A 106 -12.55 2.37 9.37
N SER A 107 -11.98 1.84 10.46
CA SER A 107 -12.32 2.25 11.82
C SER A 107 -12.00 3.73 12.12
N LEU A 108 -11.16 4.38 11.30
CA LEU A 108 -10.90 5.82 11.42
C LEU A 108 -12.13 6.68 11.09
N PHE A 109 -13.03 6.15 10.25
CA PHE A 109 -14.19 6.88 9.73
C PHE A 109 -15.52 6.31 10.24
N ASP A 110 -15.58 5.01 10.50
CA ASP A 110 -16.71 4.31 11.11
C ASP A 110 -16.22 3.62 12.40
N PRO A 111 -16.39 4.26 13.57
CA PRO A 111 -15.93 3.70 14.85
C PRO A 111 -16.57 2.35 15.22
N ASN A 112 -17.71 2.02 14.61
CA ASN A 112 -18.41 0.75 14.84
C ASN A 112 -17.91 -0.36 13.89
N TYR A 113 -16.98 -0.05 13.00
CA TYR A 113 -16.40 -1.02 12.10
C TYR A 113 -15.37 -1.89 12.82
N HIS A 114 -15.72 -3.16 13.02
CA HIS A 114 -14.86 -4.16 13.67
C HIS A 114 -14.41 -5.29 12.74
N GLY A 115 -14.74 -5.22 11.44
CA GLY A 115 -14.23 -6.17 10.46
C GLY A 115 -14.82 -7.58 10.55
N GLU A 116 -16.01 -7.78 11.11
CA GLU A 116 -16.65 -9.10 11.21
C GLU A 116 -16.88 -9.79 9.85
N GLU A 117 -16.75 -9.06 8.74
CA GLU A 117 -16.71 -9.59 7.37
C GLU A 117 -15.48 -10.43 7.02
N LEU A 118 -14.35 -10.27 7.74
CA LEU A 118 -13.13 -11.05 7.50
C LEU A 118 -13.33 -12.56 7.70
N LYS A 119 -14.33 -12.96 8.51
CA LYS A 119 -14.65 -14.36 8.73
C LYS A 119 -15.15 -15.04 7.44
N ARG A 120 -15.90 -14.32 6.60
CA ARG A 120 -16.49 -14.89 5.38
C ARG A 120 -15.44 -15.20 4.30
N LEU A 121 -14.39 -14.39 4.16
CA LEU A 121 -13.33 -14.62 3.17
C LEU A 121 -12.39 -15.78 3.54
N ASP A 122 -12.04 -15.94 4.83
CA ASP A 122 -11.24 -17.09 5.30
C ASP A 122 -12.02 -18.42 5.20
N ASP A 123 -13.33 -18.37 5.51
CA ASP A 123 -14.21 -19.54 5.38
C ASP A 123 -14.40 -19.94 3.91
N HIS A 124 -14.52 -18.99 2.97
CA HIS A 124 -14.61 -19.29 1.54
C HIS A 124 -13.29 -19.83 0.95
N GLY A 125 -12.13 -19.33 1.39
CA GLY A 125 -10.83 -19.87 0.97
C GLY A 125 -10.65 -21.34 1.36
N LYS A 126 -11.02 -21.70 2.60
CA LYS A 126 -10.97 -23.09 3.08
C LYS A 126 -11.96 -24.02 2.39
N ILE A 127 -13.14 -23.52 1.97
CA ILE A 127 -14.11 -24.32 1.22
C ILE A 127 -13.59 -24.66 -0.18
N VAL A 128 -12.92 -23.73 -0.86
CA VAL A 128 -12.36 -23.98 -2.19
C VAL A 128 -11.18 -24.96 -2.13
N ASP A 129 -10.30 -24.82 -1.15
CA ASP A 129 -9.16 -25.75 -0.96
C ASP A 129 -9.59 -27.18 -0.58
N ASN A 130 -10.72 -27.33 0.13
CA ASN A 130 -11.31 -28.65 0.43
C ASN A 130 -12.09 -29.26 -0.75
N LEU A 131 -12.45 -28.47 -1.77
CA LEU A 131 -13.13 -28.97 -2.98
C LEU A 131 -12.15 -29.35 -4.09
N LEU A 132 -10.90 -28.89 -4.00
CA LEU A 132 -9.84 -29.15 -4.99
C LEU A 132 -8.84 -30.24 -4.54
N ASN A 133 -8.97 -30.75 -3.32
CA ASN A 133 -8.30 -31.95 -2.80
C ASN A 133 -9.29 -33.12 -2.70
#